data_AF-A0A6L3NLR6-F1
#
_entry.id   AF-A0A6L3NLR6-F1
#
_cell.length_a   1.000
_cell.length_b   1.000
_cell.length_c   1.000
_cell.angle_alpha   90.00
_cell.angle_beta   90.00
_cell.angle_gamma   90.00
#
_symmetry.space_group_name_H-M   'P 1'
#
loop_
_entity.id
_entity.type
_entity.pdbx_description
1 polymer ?
#
loop_
_entity_poly.entity_id
_entity_poly.type
_entity_poly.pdbx_seq_one_letter_code
_entity_poly.pdbx_strand_id
1 'polypeptide(L)'
;MLTDRRVARSITETSLSNRSDLDPARFKQEIQRLIEAVPPPPAGLERRALEHYAIDHVLLPLEAIGMTGYVAVQEGESTLIASIVAGNVEAGFHWLHLVMRLIEKRYMFYEPLRMSRHAIERCMQRTASRSFEDMHEHLSQAFGSAIPLMTVGVREQWQQCAVPVRDGLFVGSISDGGATWHMDTFISRKNYEPPSRWDNFKGIFPEFPDWSRDERRNINVVGEWMNAQLRKIIEHTTIVSRVPFLKHPYVPGVDRDSGAWAGAPSAVRRK
;
A
#
# COMPACT_ATOMS: atom_id res chain seq x y z
N MET A 1 10.82 -4.58 23.82
CA MET A 1 9.57 -4.75 24.59
C MET A 1 8.42 -4.73 23.60
N LEU A 2 7.53 -5.72 23.64
CA LEU A 2 6.35 -5.76 22.78
C LEU A 2 5.22 -4.95 23.44
N THR A 3 4.45 -4.21 22.65
CA THR A 3 3.20 -3.60 23.16
C THR A 3 2.19 -4.71 23.42
N ASP A 4 1.41 -4.58 24.49
CA ASP A 4 0.32 -5.52 24.76
C ASP A 4 -0.66 -5.52 23.57
N ARG A 5 -1.12 -6.70 23.18
CA ARG A 5 -2.01 -6.89 22.03
C ARG A 5 -3.30 -6.09 22.16
N ARG A 6 -3.90 -6.02 23.35
CA ARG A 6 -5.14 -5.28 23.61
C ARG A 6 -4.91 -3.79 23.45
N VAL A 7 -3.74 -3.30 23.88
CA VAL A 7 -3.34 -1.91 23.69
C VAL A 7 -3.14 -1.61 22.21
N ALA A 8 -2.41 -2.44 21.46
CA ALA A 8 -2.22 -2.25 20.02
C ALA A 8 -3.56 -2.24 19.25
N ARG A 9 -4.49 -3.15 19.60
CA ARG A 9 -5.86 -3.18 19.08
C ARG A 9 -6.61 -1.89 19.35
N SER A 10 -6.66 -1.47 20.61
CA SER A 10 -7.38 -0.27 21.02
C SER A 10 -6.82 0.97 20.31
N ILE A 11 -5.50 1.12 20.24
CA ILE A 11 -4.88 2.26 19.55
C ILE A 11 -5.22 2.23 18.05
N THR A 12 -5.15 1.06 17.41
CA THR A 12 -5.49 0.92 15.99
C THR A 12 -6.96 1.29 15.73
N GLU A 13 -7.88 0.74 16.53
CA GLU A 13 -9.32 1.03 16.45
C GLU A 13 -9.60 2.51 16.64
N THR A 14 -9.06 3.12 17.70
CA THR A 14 -9.26 4.54 17.98
C THR A 14 -8.67 5.41 16.88
N SER A 15 -7.47 5.09 16.39
CA SER A 15 -6.81 5.86 15.33
C SER A 15 -7.59 5.83 14.03
N LEU A 16 -8.10 4.66 13.63
CA LEU A 16 -8.89 4.51 12.40
C LEU A 16 -10.32 5.06 12.56
N SER A 17 -10.94 4.92 13.73
CA SER A 17 -12.30 5.45 13.99
C SER A 17 -12.34 6.98 13.97
N ASN A 18 -11.28 7.62 14.45
CA ASN A 18 -11.17 9.07 14.51
C ASN A 18 -10.87 9.71 13.14
N ARG A 19 -10.67 8.90 12.10
CA ARG A 19 -10.34 9.33 10.74
C ARG A 19 -11.44 8.94 9.75
N SER A 20 -12.68 9.33 10.03
CA SER A 20 -13.80 9.14 9.10
C SER A 20 -13.68 9.96 7.81
N ASP A 21 -12.76 10.93 7.78
CA ASP A 21 -12.27 11.59 6.58
C ASP A 21 -11.48 10.64 5.66
N LEU A 22 -10.94 9.54 6.19
CA LEU A 22 -10.18 8.55 5.43
C LEU A 22 -11.00 7.38 4.89
N ASP A 23 -12.32 7.35 5.09
CA ASP A 23 -13.14 6.19 4.72
C ASP A 23 -13.10 5.91 3.20
N PRO A 24 -12.72 4.69 2.75
CA PRO A 24 -12.59 4.38 1.33
C PRO A 24 -13.89 4.54 0.52
N ALA A 25 -15.04 4.19 1.10
CA ALA A 25 -16.32 4.29 0.40
C ALA A 25 -16.74 5.76 0.24
N ARG A 26 -16.54 6.56 1.31
CA ARG A 26 -16.74 8.01 1.26
C ARG A 26 -15.84 8.67 0.24
N PHE A 27 -14.54 8.34 0.22
CA PHE A 27 -13.61 8.88 -0.77
C PHE A 27 -14.02 8.55 -2.20
N LYS A 28 -14.40 7.31 -2.49
CA LYS A 28 -14.89 6.93 -3.82
C LYS A 28 -16.11 7.76 -4.26
N GLN A 29 -17.07 7.98 -3.34
CA GLN A 29 -18.23 8.81 -3.62
C GLN A 29 -17.85 10.28 -3.87
N GLU A 30 -16.91 10.81 -3.09
CA GLU A 30 -16.43 12.19 -3.23
C GLU A 30 -15.68 12.39 -4.54
N ILE A 31 -14.76 11.47 -4.87
CA ILE A 31 -14.04 11.45 -6.15
C ILE A 31 -15.01 11.33 -7.32
N GLN A 32 -16.02 10.46 -7.22
CA GLN A 32 -17.04 10.32 -8.27
C GLN A 32 -17.81 11.63 -8.48
N ARG A 33 -18.27 12.29 -7.42
CA ARG A 33 -18.95 13.59 -7.53
C ARG A 33 -18.06 14.66 -8.17
N LEU A 34 -16.78 14.69 -7.79
CA LEU A 34 -15.82 15.62 -8.40
C LEU A 34 -15.70 15.38 -9.90
N ILE A 35 -15.47 14.12 -10.32
CA ILE A 35 -15.34 13.75 -11.74
C ILE A 35 -16.62 14.06 -12.54
N GLU A 36 -17.79 13.77 -11.98
CA GLU A 36 -19.09 14.04 -12.61
C GLU A 36 -19.34 15.55 -12.77
N ALA A 37 -18.81 16.39 -11.88
CA ALA A 37 -18.90 17.84 -11.95
C ALA A 37 -17.91 18.47 -12.95
N VAL A 38 -16.92 17.73 -13.45
CA VAL A 38 -15.94 18.24 -14.42
C VAL A 38 -16.65 18.49 -15.77
N PRO A 39 -16.50 19.69 -16.37
CA PRO A 39 -17.03 19.94 -17.71
C PRO A 39 -16.42 18.98 -18.75
N PRO A 40 -16.97 18.83 -19.97
CA PRO A 40 -16.24 18.15 -21.03
C PRO A 40 -15.05 19.00 -21.51
N PRO A 41 -13.92 18.40 -21.89
CA PRO A 41 -12.87 19.15 -22.56
C PRO A 41 -13.41 19.70 -23.89
N PRO A 42 -13.05 20.94 -24.27
CA PRO A 42 -13.34 21.46 -25.60
C PRO A 42 -12.90 20.51 -26.72
N ALA A 43 -13.69 20.44 -27.79
CA ALA A 43 -13.35 19.61 -28.95
C ALA A 43 -12.08 20.12 -29.64
N GLY A 44 -11.19 19.20 -30.06
CA GLY A 44 -10.01 19.56 -30.84
C GLY A 44 -8.87 20.21 -30.04
N LEU A 45 -8.86 20.11 -28.70
CA LEU A 45 -7.71 20.55 -27.92
C LEU A 45 -6.44 19.81 -28.34
N GLU A 46 -5.38 20.58 -28.58
CA GLU A 46 -4.04 20.03 -28.73
C GLU A 46 -3.55 19.41 -27.42
N ARG A 47 -2.55 18.52 -27.52
CA ARG A 47 -2.00 17.73 -26.42
C ARG A 47 -1.76 18.53 -25.13
N ARG A 48 -1.04 19.65 -25.26
CA ARG A 48 -0.67 20.52 -24.13
C ARG A 48 -1.87 21.23 -23.50
N ALA A 49 -2.84 21.62 -24.32
CA ALA A 49 -4.06 22.25 -23.83
C ALA A 49 -4.96 21.24 -23.08
N LEU A 50 -5.00 19.98 -23.55
CA LEU A 50 -5.70 18.90 -22.86
C LEU A 50 -5.02 18.53 -21.53
N GLU A 51 -3.69 18.58 -21.48
CA GLU A 51 -2.92 18.40 -20.24
C GLU A 51 -3.26 19.47 -19.20
N HIS A 52 -3.17 20.76 -19.57
CA HIS A 52 -3.53 21.85 -18.67
C HIS A 52 -5.00 21.76 -18.22
N TYR A 53 -5.91 21.46 -19.15
CA TYR A 53 -7.31 21.24 -18.82
C TYR A 53 -7.50 20.15 -17.75
N ALA A 54 -6.81 19.01 -17.92
CA ALA A 54 -6.89 17.90 -16.96
C ALA A 54 -6.28 18.28 -15.60
N ILE A 55 -5.18 19.04 -15.60
CA ILE A 55 -4.58 19.54 -14.37
C ILE A 55 -5.56 20.45 -13.64
N ASP A 56 -6.04 21.49 -14.31
CA ASP A 56 -6.84 22.55 -13.68
C ASP A 56 -8.22 22.05 -13.23
N HIS A 57 -8.86 21.20 -14.02
CA HIS A 57 -10.24 20.79 -13.79
C HIS A 57 -10.39 19.41 -13.13
N VAL A 58 -9.34 18.60 -13.08
CA VAL A 58 -9.41 17.25 -12.49
C VAL A 58 -8.34 17.06 -11.43
N LEU A 59 -7.05 17.19 -11.77
CA LEU A 59 -5.97 16.87 -10.85
C LEU A 59 -5.95 17.81 -9.64
N LEU A 60 -5.99 19.13 -9.83
CA LEU A 60 -5.96 20.10 -8.72
C LEU A 60 -7.15 19.90 -7.75
N PRO A 61 -8.41 19.69 -8.21
CA PRO A 61 -9.51 19.31 -7.32
C PRO A 61 -9.28 17.98 -6.56
N LEU A 62 -8.66 16.97 -7.19
CA LEU A 62 -8.32 15.71 -6.52
C LEU A 62 -7.19 15.88 -5.50
N GLU A 63 -6.20 16.73 -5.79
CA GLU A 63 -5.13 17.08 -4.86
C GLU A 63 -5.67 17.83 -3.64
N ALA A 64 -6.69 18.67 -3.81
CA ALA A 64 -7.35 19.38 -2.71
C ALA A 64 -8.01 18.43 -1.68
N ILE A 65 -8.38 17.20 -2.08
CA ILE A 65 -8.88 16.15 -1.17
C ILE A 65 -7.79 15.15 -0.75
N GLY A 66 -6.52 15.44 -1.06
CA GLY A 66 -5.36 14.67 -0.62
C GLY A 66 -4.91 13.55 -1.55
N MET A 67 -5.44 13.47 -2.78
CA MET A 67 -4.88 12.55 -3.78
C MET A 67 -3.54 13.07 -4.31
N THR A 68 -2.70 12.17 -4.80
CA THR A 68 -1.49 12.52 -5.55
C THR A 68 -1.54 11.80 -6.89
N GLY A 69 -1.27 12.51 -7.97
CA GLY A 69 -1.41 11.95 -9.30
C GLY A 69 -0.55 12.64 -10.36
N TYR A 70 -0.68 12.14 -11.58
CA TYR A 70 -0.09 12.74 -12.76
C TYR A 70 -1.01 12.53 -13.96
N VAL A 71 -0.82 13.35 -14.98
CA VAL A 71 -1.51 13.26 -16.26
C VAL A 71 -0.54 12.71 -17.30
N ALA A 72 -0.90 11.61 -17.95
CA ALA A 72 -0.19 11.06 -19.09
C ALA A 72 -1.03 11.29 -20.35
N VAL A 73 -0.62 12.27 -21.16
CA VAL A 73 -1.26 12.54 -22.46
C VAL A 73 -0.48 11.79 -23.54
N GLN A 74 -1.10 10.81 -24.23
CA GLN A 74 -0.51 10.08 -25.35
C GLN A 74 -1.32 10.32 -26.64
N GLU A 75 -0.75 9.96 -27.81
CA GLU A 75 -1.49 10.03 -29.07
C GLU A 75 -2.64 9.01 -29.05
N GLY A 76 -3.89 9.50 -29.12
CA GLY A 76 -5.10 8.67 -29.16
C GLY A 76 -5.76 8.41 -27.80
N GLU A 77 -5.04 8.52 -26.68
CA GLU A 77 -5.61 8.36 -25.33
C GLU A 77 -4.90 9.25 -24.31
N SER A 78 -5.67 9.95 -23.48
CA SER A 78 -5.15 10.78 -22.38
C SER A 78 -5.65 10.22 -21.07
N THR A 79 -4.74 9.83 -20.19
CA THR A 79 -5.03 9.13 -18.94
C THR A 79 -4.56 9.96 -17.76
N LEU A 80 -5.46 10.18 -16.80
CA LEU A 80 -5.10 10.66 -15.47
C LEU A 80 -5.01 9.45 -14.54
N ILE A 81 -3.92 9.40 -13.77
CA ILE A 81 -3.74 8.42 -12.70
C ILE A 81 -3.52 9.21 -11.41
N ALA A 82 -4.41 9.01 -10.44
CA ALA A 82 -4.29 9.60 -9.11
C ALA A 82 -4.47 8.51 -8.06
N SER A 83 -3.84 8.67 -6.90
CA SER A 83 -3.95 7.71 -5.82
C SER A 83 -4.02 8.37 -4.45
N ILE A 84 -4.59 7.66 -3.48
CA ILE A 84 -4.67 8.06 -2.08
C ILE A 84 -4.69 6.82 -1.18
N VAL A 85 -4.09 6.92 0.00
CA VAL A 85 -4.23 5.89 1.03
C VAL A 85 -5.45 6.23 1.88
N ALA A 86 -6.49 5.42 1.77
CA ALA A 86 -7.73 5.49 2.53
C ALA A 86 -7.75 4.38 3.57
N GLY A 87 -8.55 4.49 4.64
CA GLY A 87 -8.72 3.39 5.58
C GLY A 87 -9.74 3.65 6.67
N ASN A 88 -10.27 2.54 7.22
CA ASN A 88 -11.18 2.55 8.36
C ASN A 88 -11.00 1.26 9.19
N VAL A 89 -11.74 1.15 10.30
CA VAL A 89 -11.63 0.01 11.23
C VAL A 89 -12.01 -1.33 10.60
N GLU A 90 -12.94 -1.34 9.67
CA GLU A 90 -13.45 -2.57 9.04
C GLU A 90 -12.54 -3.05 7.91
N ALA A 91 -12.04 -2.11 7.12
CA ALA A 91 -11.35 -2.33 5.86
C ALA A 91 -9.81 -2.37 6.01
N GLY A 92 -9.25 -1.80 7.09
CA GLY A 92 -7.82 -1.52 7.20
C GLY A 92 -7.42 -0.34 6.32
N PHE A 93 -6.20 -0.35 5.76
CA PHE A 93 -5.77 0.66 4.78
C PHE A 93 -5.84 0.13 3.36
N HIS A 94 -6.42 0.90 2.46
CA HIS A 94 -6.48 0.61 1.03
C HIS A 94 -5.71 1.70 0.30
N TRP A 95 -4.86 1.29 -0.61
CA TRP A 95 -4.34 2.22 -1.58
C TRP A 95 -5.30 2.30 -2.75
N LEU A 96 -6.04 3.40 -2.82
CA LEU A 96 -7.05 3.62 -3.84
C LEU A 96 -6.42 4.36 -5.02
N HIS A 97 -6.52 3.77 -6.20
CA HIS A 97 -6.15 4.37 -7.48
C HIS A 97 -7.41 4.76 -8.24
N LEU A 98 -7.38 5.95 -8.81
CA LEU A 98 -8.27 6.41 -9.86
C LEU A 98 -7.50 6.35 -11.18
N VAL A 99 -8.05 5.63 -12.15
CA VAL A 99 -7.60 5.69 -13.55
C VAL A 99 -8.73 6.27 -14.37
N MET A 100 -8.47 7.40 -15.03
CA MET A 100 -9.48 8.12 -15.81
C MET A 100 -8.99 8.39 -17.24
N ARG A 101 -9.81 8.00 -18.22
CA ARG A 101 -9.71 8.44 -19.61
C ARG A 101 -10.37 9.80 -19.75
N LEU A 102 -9.58 10.82 -20.06
CA LEU A 102 -10.02 12.21 -20.03
C LEU A 102 -11.04 12.55 -21.12
N ILE A 103 -10.84 12.04 -22.34
CA ILE A 103 -11.73 12.32 -23.49
C ILE A 103 -13.03 11.54 -23.38
N GLU A 104 -12.96 10.25 -23.04
CA GLU A 104 -14.14 9.37 -22.93
C GLU A 104 -14.94 9.59 -21.64
N LYS A 105 -14.38 10.35 -20.67
CA LYS A 105 -14.89 10.47 -19.29
C LYS A 105 -15.16 9.12 -18.61
N ARG A 106 -14.41 8.09 -19.01
CA ARG A 106 -14.48 6.78 -18.38
C ARG A 106 -13.44 6.71 -17.28
N TYR A 107 -13.85 6.27 -16.12
CA TYR A 107 -12.93 6.06 -15.01
C TYR A 107 -13.22 4.73 -14.33
N MET A 108 -12.19 4.24 -13.64
CA MET A 108 -12.31 3.08 -12.77
C MET A 108 -11.52 3.32 -11.50
N PHE A 109 -12.05 2.77 -10.41
CA PHE A 109 -11.30 2.62 -9.18
C PHE A 109 -10.59 1.28 -9.18
N TYR A 110 -9.37 1.31 -8.69
CA TYR A 110 -8.54 0.14 -8.55
C TYR A 110 -7.84 0.19 -7.19
N GLU A 111 -7.72 -0.95 -6.52
CA GLU A 111 -7.12 -1.01 -5.19
C GLU A 111 -5.94 -1.97 -5.23
N PRO A 112 -4.78 -1.55 -5.76
CA PRO A 112 -3.64 -2.45 -5.93
C PRO A 112 -3.21 -3.07 -4.61
N LEU A 113 -3.32 -2.34 -3.50
CA LEU A 113 -2.79 -2.78 -2.21
C LEU A 113 -3.82 -2.58 -1.11
N ARG A 114 -4.10 -3.64 -0.36
CA ARG A 114 -4.87 -3.59 0.88
C ARG A 114 -4.00 -4.07 2.03
N MET A 115 -4.04 -3.36 3.14
CA MET A 115 -3.43 -3.76 4.38
C MET A 115 -4.52 -4.00 5.41
N SER A 116 -4.63 -5.25 5.84
CA SER A 116 -5.66 -5.62 6.79
C SER A 116 -5.43 -4.89 8.12
N ARG A 117 -6.53 -4.68 8.86
CA ARG A 117 -6.45 -4.22 10.26
C ARG A 117 -5.53 -5.13 11.10
N HIS A 118 -5.51 -6.42 10.77
CA HIS A 118 -4.66 -7.41 11.39
C HIS A 118 -3.16 -7.07 11.17
N ALA A 119 -2.76 -6.76 9.95
CA ALA A 119 -1.38 -6.35 9.67
C ALA A 119 -0.97 -5.09 10.44
N ILE A 120 -1.86 -4.10 10.52
CA ILE A 120 -1.62 -2.82 11.22
C ILE A 120 -1.40 -3.05 12.72
N GLU A 121 -2.33 -3.76 13.37
CA GLU A 121 -2.23 -4.07 14.81
C GLU A 121 -0.94 -4.82 15.15
N ARG A 122 -0.48 -5.73 14.27
CA ARG A 122 0.80 -6.45 14.47
C ARG A 122 1.99 -5.56 14.32
N CYS A 123 1.97 -4.67 13.33
CA CYS A 123 3.00 -3.67 13.19
C CYS A 123 3.13 -2.88 14.49
N MET A 124 2.03 -2.28 14.98
CA MET A 124 2.03 -1.52 16.23
C MET A 124 2.54 -2.35 17.42
N GLN A 125 2.05 -3.59 17.55
CA GLN A 125 2.43 -4.49 18.63
C GLN A 125 3.95 -4.72 18.66
N ARG A 126 4.53 -4.96 17.49
CA ARG A 126 5.91 -5.43 17.34
C ARG A 126 6.94 -4.31 17.24
N THR A 127 6.55 -3.14 16.71
CA THR A 127 7.39 -1.95 16.66
C THR A 127 7.32 -1.12 17.93
N ALA A 128 6.33 -1.40 18.79
CA ALA A 128 5.98 -0.60 19.96
C ALA A 128 5.52 0.83 19.63
N SER A 129 5.00 1.04 18.41
CA SER A 129 4.33 2.28 18.00
C SER A 129 3.14 2.58 18.93
N ARG A 130 3.02 3.84 19.37
CA ARG A 130 1.98 4.27 20.31
C ARG A 130 0.95 5.22 19.70
N SER A 131 1.20 5.65 18.47
CA SER A 131 0.35 6.60 17.76
C SER A 131 0.24 6.24 16.27
N PHE A 132 -0.75 6.82 15.61
CA PHE A 132 -0.86 6.79 14.15
C PHE A 132 0.38 7.39 13.47
N GLU A 133 0.95 8.41 14.10
CA GLU A 133 2.11 9.13 13.60
C GLU A 133 3.38 8.25 13.57
N ASP A 134 3.51 7.31 14.52
CA ASP A 134 4.57 6.29 14.51
C ASP A 134 4.31 5.22 13.44
N MET A 135 3.04 4.93 13.16
CA MET A 135 2.66 4.00 12.08
C MET A 135 2.92 4.60 10.71
N HIS A 136 2.75 5.91 10.55
CA HIS A 136 2.89 6.60 9.27
C HIS A 136 4.25 6.31 8.60
N GLU A 137 5.34 6.23 9.38
CA GLU A 137 6.66 5.83 8.86
C GLU A 137 6.64 4.40 8.27
N HIS A 138 6.11 3.43 9.01
CA HIS A 138 6.05 2.03 8.58
C HIS A 138 5.12 1.85 7.38
N LEU A 139 3.99 2.56 7.37
CA LEU A 139 3.04 2.54 6.27
C LEU A 139 3.64 3.16 5.02
N SER A 140 4.32 4.30 5.14
CA SER A 140 4.97 4.96 3.99
C SER A 140 6.08 4.08 3.40
N GLN A 141 6.88 3.44 4.25
CA GLN A 141 7.86 2.46 3.81
C GLN A 141 7.20 1.27 3.10
N ALA A 142 6.08 0.78 3.62
CA ALA A 142 5.34 -0.31 3.02
C ALA A 142 4.75 0.08 1.65
N PHE A 143 3.99 1.17 1.56
CA PHE A 143 3.41 1.62 0.30
C PHE A 143 4.49 1.95 -0.73
N GLY A 144 5.54 2.70 -0.35
CA GLY A 144 6.65 3.03 -1.25
C GLY A 144 7.41 1.81 -1.75
N SER A 145 7.62 0.81 -0.89
CA SER A 145 8.32 -0.43 -1.28
C SER A 145 7.43 -1.38 -2.10
N ALA A 146 6.12 -1.37 -1.89
CA ALA A 146 5.20 -2.25 -2.60
C ALA A 146 5.14 -1.94 -4.09
N ILE A 147 5.19 -0.65 -4.48
CA ILE A 147 5.00 -0.22 -5.88
C ILE A 147 5.98 -0.90 -6.82
N PRO A 148 7.30 -0.84 -6.59
CA PRO A 148 8.25 -1.50 -7.47
C PRO A 148 8.15 -3.02 -7.38
N LEU A 149 7.87 -3.54 -6.18
CA LEU A 149 7.79 -4.97 -5.92
C LEU A 149 6.60 -5.62 -6.62
N MET A 150 5.47 -4.93 -6.77
CA MET A 150 4.31 -5.41 -7.52
C MET A 150 4.66 -5.69 -8.98
N THR A 151 5.40 -4.79 -9.61
CA THR A 151 5.88 -4.97 -10.99
C THR A 151 6.75 -6.22 -11.12
N VAL A 152 7.64 -6.44 -10.15
CA VAL A 152 8.47 -7.65 -10.10
C VAL A 152 7.61 -8.90 -9.86
N GLY A 153 6.66 -8.83 -8.92
CA GLY A 153 5.79 -9.95 -8.57
C GLY A 153 4.92 -10.41 -9.72
N VAL A 154 4.39 -9.50 -10.52
CA VAL A 154 3.66 -9.83 -11.75
C VAL A 154 4.59 -10.55 -12.74
N ARG A 155 5.77 -9.99 -13.01
CA ARG A 155 6.75 -10.56 -13.96
C ARG A 155 7.25 -11.94 -13.53
N GLU A 156 7.46 -12.15 -12.24
CA GLU A 156 7.97 -13.39 -11.66
C GLU A 156 6.87 -14.36 -11.20
N GLN A 157 5.60 -14.02 -11.45
CA GLN A 157 4.41 -14.82 -11.16
C GLN A 157 4.27 -15.20 -9.68
N TRP A 158 4.41 -14.22 -8.79
CA TRP A 158 4.22 -14.43 -7.37
C TRP A 158 2.75 -14.68 -7.04
N GLN A 159 2.50 -15.53 -6.04
CA GLN A 159 1.18 -15.82 -5.47
C GLN A 159 1.07 -15.38 -4.00
N GLN A 160 2.18 -14.97 -3.41
CA GLN A 160 2.23 -14.31 -2.10
C GLN A 160 3.21 -13.16 -2.15
N CYS A 161 2.97 -12.15 -1.31
CA CYS A 161 3.72 -10.92 -1.31
C CYS A 161 4.42 -10.69 0.03
N ALA A 162 5.53 -9.96 -0.04
CA ALA A 162 6.16 -9.36 1.11
C ALA A 162 6.69 -8.00 0.74
N VAL A 163 6.61 -7.08 1.69
CA VAL A 163 7.07 -5.71 1.56
C VAL A 163 7.99 -5.41 2.74
N PRO A 164 9.28 -5.17 2.49
CA PRO A 164 10.21 -4.89 3.56
C PRO A 164 9.99 -3.49 4.11
N VAL A 165 10.13 -3.38 5.42
CA VAL A 165 10.27 -2.12 6.14
C VAL A 165 11.46 -2.26 7.09
N ARG A 166 11.93 -1.15 7.68
CA ARG A 166 13.08 -1.15 8.58
C ARG A 166 13.00 -2.27 9.63
N ASP A 167 11.91 -2.31 10.39
CA ASP A 167 11.77 -3.22 11.55
C ASP A 167 11.21 -4.62 11.22
N GLY A 168 10.82 -4.88 9.97
CA GLY A 168 10.13 -6.12 9.64
C GLY A 168 9.72 -6.24 8.18
N LEU A 169 8.62 -6.95 7.97
CA LEU A 169 7.99 -7.16 6.68
C LEU A 169 6.47 -7.17 6.87
N PHE A 170 5.73 -6.53 5.97
CA PHE A 170 4.33 -6.85 5.74
C PHE A 170 4.25 -8.01 4.77
N VAL A 171 3.42 -9.01 5.04
CA VAL A 171 3.31 -10.21 4.19
C VAL A 171 1.86 -10.60 4.00
N GLY A 172 1.57 -11.26 2.88
CA GLY A 172 0.25 -11.81 2.63
C GLY A 172 0.08 -12.39 1.24
N SER A 173 -1.15 -12.31 0.72
CA SER A 173 -1.59 -12.95 -0.51
C SER A 173 -1.63 -12.00 -1.70
N ILE A 174 -1.64 -12.59 -2.90
CA ILE A 174 -1.84 -11.87 -4.16
C ILE A 174 -3.09 -12.46 -4.84
N SER A 175 -4.02 -11.61 -5.27
CA SER A 175 -5.24 -11.99 -6.01
C SER A 175 -5.29 -11.37 -7.40
N ASP A 176 -6.37 -11.65 -8.13
CA ASP A 176 -6.69 -11.01 -9.41
C ASP A 176 -5.56 -11.11 -10.45
N GLY A 177 -4.94 -12.29 -10.53
CA GLY A 177 -3.89 -12.57 -11.51
C GLY A 177 -2.58 -11.79 -11.28
N GLY A 178 -2.34 -11.28 -10.07
CA GLY A 178 -1.15 -10.50 -9.75
C GLY A 178 -1.43 -9.02 -9.47
N ALA A 179 -2.67 -8.58 -9.74
CA ALA A 179 -3.05 -7.18 -9.69
C ALA A 179 -3.14 -6.70 -8.23
N THR A 180 -3.87 -7.42 -7.39
CA THR A 180 -4.17 -6.97 -6.02
C THR A 180 -3.30 -7.68 -4.99
N TRP A 181 -2.59 -6.92 -4.16
CA TRP A 181 -1.83 -7.42 -3.02
C TRP A 181 -2.61 -7.19 -1.72
N HIS A 182 -2.72 -8.24 -0.90
CA HIS A 182 -3.32 -8.17 0.43
C HIS A 182 -2.23 -8.41 1.47
N MET A 183 -1.89 -7.38 2.23
CA MET A 183 -1.00 -7.49 3.40
C MET A 183 -1.82 -8.02 4.57
N ASP A 184 -1.67 -9.32 4.80
CA ASP A 184 -2.45 -10.06 5.76
C ASP A 184 -1.88 -9.91 7.17
N THR A 185 -0.56 -9.84 7.34
CA THR A 185 0.07 -9.68 8.66
C THR A 185 1.39 -8.90 8.61
N PHE A 186 1.95 -8.63 9.79
CA PHE A 186 3.28 -8.05 9.96
C PHE A 186 4.18 -8.98 10.79
N ILE A 187 5.41 -9.16 10.30
CA ILE A 187 6.46 -9.95 10.93
C ILE A 187 7.62 -9.02 11.28
N SER A 188 7.88 -8.85 12.58
CA SER A 188 9.10 -8.17 13.03
C SER A 188 10.31 -9.05 12.84
N ARG A 189 11.45 -8.43 12.53
CA ARG A 189 12.74 -9.10 12.37
C ARG A 189 13.77 -8.60 13.37
N LYS A 190 13.35 -8.43 14.64
CA LYS A 190 14.23 -8.09 15.76
C LYS A 190 15.04 -9.32 16.17
N ASN A 191 16.24 -9.11 16.70
CA ASN A 191 17.21 -10.19 16.99
C ASN A 191 16.71 -11.31 17.92
N TYR A 192 15.67 -11.05 18.73
CA TYR A 192 15.09 -12.03 19.65
C TYR A 192 13.93 -12.84 19.05
N GLU A 193 13.50 -12.52 17.83
CA GLU A 193 12.40 -13.21 17.14
C GLU A 193 12.86 -14.55 16.57
N PRO A 194 12.00 -15.57 16.54
CA PRO A 194 12.36 -16.86 15.95
C PRO A 194 12.67 -16.74 14.44
N PRO A 195 13.49 -17.64 13.89
CA PRO A 195 13.69 -17.73 12.44
C PRO A 195 12.36 -17.88 11.70
N SER A 196 12.22 -17.18 10.57
CA SER A 196 11.08 -17.31 9.65
C SER A 196 11.59 -17.57 8.24
N ARG A 197 10.80 -18.25 7.42
CA ARG A 197 11.11 -18.42 5.99
C ARG A 197 11.25 -17.07 5.26
N TRP A 198 10.62 -16.02 5.80
CA TRP A 198 10.67 -14.66 5.29
C TRP A 198 12.02 -13.97 5.51
N ASP A 199 12.91 -14.55 6.31
CA ASP A 199 14.24 -14.00 6.58
C ASP A 199 15.09 -13.99 5.32
N ASN A 200 14.94 -15.04 4.50
CA ASN A 200 15.58 -15.14 3.19
C ASN A 200 15.10 -14.03 2.25
N PHE A 201 13.81 -13.67 2.31
CA PHE A 201 13.28 -12.57 1.52
C PHE A 201 13.84 -11.22 2.01
N LYS A 202 13.80 -10.95 3.31
CA LYS A 202 14.34 -9.70 3.87
C LYS A 202 15.83 -9.54 3.56
N GLY A 203 16.61 -10.62 3.67
CA GLY A 203 18.06 -10.62 3.45
C GLY A 203 18.49 -10.35 2.01
N ILE A 204 17.58 -10.32 1.03
CA ILE A 204 17.87 -9.89 -0.34
C ILE A 204 18.09 -8.38 -0.43
N PHE A 205 17.39 -7.63 0.42
CA PHE A 205 17.40 -6.18 0.38
C PHE A 205 18.46 -5.64 1.34
N PRO A 206 19.19 -4.58 0.96
CA PRO A 206 20.03 -3.87 1.90
C PRO A 206 19.17 -3.23 3.00
N GLU A 207 19.81 -2.87 4.11
CA GLU A 207 19.15 -2.09 5.15
C GLU A 207 18.65 -0.76 4.60
N PHE A 208 17.49 -0.33 5.10
CA PHE A 208 16.96 1.00 4.77
C PHE A 208 17.96 2.07 5.23
N PRO A 209 18.28 3.07 4.39
CA PRO A 209 19.18 4.15 4.77
C PRO A 209 18.71 4.87 6.03
N ASP A 210 19.62 5.52 6.74
CA ASP A 210 19.26 6.34 7.89
C ASP A 210 18.75 7.73 7.49
N TRP A 211 17.62 7.71 6.78
CA TRP A 211 16.90 8.89 6.34
C TRP A 211 16.38 9.71 7.52
N SER A 212 16.15 11.00 7.28
CA SER A 212 15.37 11.85 8.16
C SER A 212 13.93 11.34 8.29
N ARG A 213 13.21 11.79 9.33
CA ARG A 213 11.82 11.38 9.57
C ARG A 213 10.90 11.68 8.37
N ASP A 214 11.11 12.82 7.72
CA ASP A 214 10.28 13.28 6.60
C ASP A 214 10.54 12.43 5.34
N GLU A 215 11.80 12.12 5.06
CA GLU A 215 12.16 11.20 3.96
C GLU A 215 11.59 9.80 4.17
N ARG A 216 11.62 9.26 5.41
CA ARG A 216 11.04 7.94 5.70
C ARG A 216 9.52 7.89 5.53
N ARG A 217 8.86 9.04 5.60
CA ARG A 217 7.41 9.20 5.41
C ARG A 217 7.03 9.56 3.98
N ASN A 218 8.02 9.76 3.12
CA ASN A 218 7.78 10.07 1.74
C ASN A 218 7.78 8.78 0.90
N ILE A 219 6.58 8.37 0.47
CA ILE A 219 6.36 7.19 -0.37
C ILE A 219 7.22 7.21 -1.63
N ASN A 220 7.44 8.39 -2.23
CA ASN A 220 8.24 8.54 -3.45
C ASN A 220 9.73 8.30 -3.17
N VAL A 221 10.28 8.86 -2.10
CA VAL A 221 11.68 8.64 -1.70
C VAL A 221 11.94 7.15 -1.46
N VAL A 222 11.04 6.48 -0.73
CA VAL A 222 11.10 5.04 -0.48
C VAL A 222 11.02 4.25 -1.80
N GLY A 223 10.07 4.60 -2.67
CA GLY A 223 9.84 3.91 -3.94
C GLY A 223 11.00 4.05 -4.93
N GLU A 224 11.61 5.22 -5.03
CA GLU A 224 12.80 5.46 -5.83
C GLU A 224 13.99 4.63 -5.35
N TRP A 225 14.20 4.60 -4.03
CA TRP A 225 15.25 3.77 -3.44
C TRP A 225 15.00 2.28 -3.70
N MET A 226 13.76 1.81 -3.51
CA MET A 226 13.40 0.42 -3.77
C MET A 226 13.58 0.05 -5.25
N ASN A 227 13.18 0.92 -6.18
CA ASN A 227 13.45 0.77 -7.62
C ASN A 227 14.95 0.63 -7.92
N ALA A 228 15.79 1.46 -7.28
CA ALA A 228 17.24 1.37 -7.41
C ALA A 228 17.80 0.04 -6.88
N GLN A 229 17.28 -0.45 -5.74
CA GLN A 229 17.72 -1.74 -5.19
C GLN A 229 17.26 -2.91 -6.07
N LEU A 230 16.01 -2.89 -6.55
CA LEU A 230 15.49 -3.94 -7.39
C LEU A 230 16.26 -4.07 -8.70
N ARG A 231 16.64 -2.96 -9.34
CA ARG A 231 17.51 -3.00 -10.54
C ARG A 231 18.80 -3.78 -10.28
N LYS A 232 19.51 -3.47 -9.18
CA LYS A 232 20.72 -4.19 -8.79
C LYS A 232 20.47 -5.66 -8.46
N ILE A 233 19.37 -5.97 -7.75
CA ILE A 233 19.04 -7.34 -7.37
C ILE A 233 18.78 -8.21 -8.61
N ILE A 234 17.95 -7.71 -9.53
CA ILE A 234 17.48 -8.46 -10.71
C ILE A 234 18.52 -8.56 -11.83
N GLU A 235 19.51 -7.67 -11.86
CA GLU A 235 20.67 -7.76 -12.76
C GLU A 235 21.45 -9.07 -12.55
N HIS A 236 21.46 -9.60 -11.33
CA HIS A 236 22.17 -10.83 -10.99
C HIS A 236 21.30 -12.08 -11.05
N THR A 237 20.10 -12.04 -10.46
CA THR A 237 19.12 -13.13 -10.55
C THR A 237 17.73 -12.67 -10.12
N THR A 238 16.70 -13.43 -10.47
CA THR A 238 15.31 -13.15 -10.05
C THR A 238 15.15 -13.36 -8.55
N ILE A 239 14.22 -12.63 -7.92
CA ILE A 239 13.94 -12.81 -6.48
C ILE A 239 13.39 -14.21 -6.24
N VAL A 240 12.53 -14.72 -7.11
CA VAL A 240 11.93 -16.05 -6.98
C VAL A 240 12.94 -17.19 -7.08
N SER A 241 14.09 -17.00 -7.74
CA SER A 241 15.16 -18.00 -7.73
C SER A 241 15.78 -18.17 -6.34
N ARG A 242 15.82 -17.09 -5.54
CA ARG A 242 16.34 -17.06 -4.17
C ARG A 242 15.25 -17.39 -3.14
N VAL A 243 14.00 -17.08 -3.47
CA VAL A 243 12.82 -17.26 -2.60
C VAL A 243 11.71 -18.02 -3.35
N PRO A 244 11.89 -19.34 -3.62
CA PRO A 244 10.97 -20.07 -4.49
C PRO A 244 9.53 -20.12 -3.98
N PHE A 245 9.35 -20.03 -2.66
CA PHE A 245 8.01 -20.12 -2.07
C PHE A 245 7.09 -18.96 -2.46
N LEU A 246 7.61 -17.84 -2.99
CA LEU A 246 6.77 -16.74 -3.50
C LEU A 246 5.80 -17.18 -4.61
N LYS A 247 6.10 -18.27 -5.32
CA LYS A 247 5.22 -18.87 -6.35
C LYS A 247 4.11 -19.76 -5.80
N HIS A 248 4.09 -20.02 -4.50
CA HIS A 248 3.05 -20.82 -3.87
C HIS A 248 2.00 -19.91 -3.22
N PRO A 249 0.76 -20.38 -3.04
CA PRO A 249 -0.26 -19.62 -2.31
C PRO A 249 0.22 -19.24 -0.91
N TYR A 250 -0.23 -18.07 -0.44
CA TYR A 250 0.02 -17.65 0.93
C TYR A 250 -0.71 -18.59 1.90
N VAL A 251 0.02 -19.11 2.90
CA VAL A 251 -0.55 -19.94 3.96
C VAL A 251 -0.36 -19.21 5.29
N PRO A 252 -1.43 -18.62 5.85
CA PRO A 252 -1.39 -18.03 7.18
C PRO A 252 -1.05 -19.11 8.22
N GLY A 253 -0.23 -18.78 9.22
CA GLY A 253 0.02 -19.68 10.36
C GLY A 253 1.34 -20.45 10.37
N VAL A 254 2.17 -20.32 9.33
CA VAL A 254 3.56 -20.84 9.38
C VAL A 254 4.45 -19.98 10.31
N ASP A 255 3.99 -18.79 10.67
CA ASP A 255 4.54 -17.99 11.76
C ASP A 255 3.77 -18.32 13.05
N ARG A 256 4.44 -19.00 14.00
CA ARG A 256 3.90 -19.59 15.24
C ARG A 256 2.94 -18.69 16.04
N ASP A 257 3.05 -17.37 15.92
CA ASP A 257 2.24 -16.40 16.65
C ASP A 257 0.90 -16.02 15.99
N SER A 258 0.68 -16.40 14.73
CA SER A 258 -0.60 -16.18 14.05
C SER A 258 -1.72 -17.04 14.67
N GLY A 259 -1.40 -18.24 15.17
CA GLY A 259 -2.33 -19.10 15.91
C GLY A 259 -2.75 -18.53 17.27
N ALA A 260 -1.80 -17.97 18.02
CA ALA A 260 -2.08 -17.23 19.26
C ALA A 260 -2.93 -15.97 18.99
N TRP A 261 -2.87 -15.45 17.77
CA TRP A 261 -3.64 -14.31 17.34
C TRP A 261 -5.07 -14.67 16.89
N ALA A 262 -5.29 -15.78 16.20
CA ALA A 262 -6.64 -16.27 15.90
C ALA A 262 -7.47 -16.59 17.16
N GLY A 263 -6.82 -16.99 18.26
CA GLY A 263 -7.49 -17.45 19.48
C GLY A 263 -7.97 -16.39 20.48
N ALA A 264 -7.74 -15.08 20.27
CA ALA A 264 -8.32 -14.09 21.18
C ALA A 264 -9.56 -13.42 20.58
N PRO A 265 -10.65 -13.31 21.36
CA PRO A 265 -11.92 -12.79 20.88
C PRO A 265 -11.70 -11.45 20.17
N SER A 266 -12.16 -11.37 18.92
CA SER A 266 -12.52 -10.09 18.34
C SER A 266 -13.62 -9.52 19.22
N ALA A 267 -13.50 -8.29 19.69
CA ALA A 267 -14.57 -7.61 20.41
C ALA A 267 -15.77 -7.25 19.49
N VAL A 268 -15.96 -8.01 18.41
CA VAL A 268 -17.08 -7.90 17.49
C VAL A 268 -17.89 -9.20 17.60
N ARG A 269 -18.48 -9.40 18.78
CA ARG A 269 -19.82 -10.00 18.86
C ARG A 269 -20.77 -8.84 19.03
N ARG A 270 -21.24 -8.28 17.92
CA ARG A 270 -22.50 -7.52 17.92
C ARG A 270 -23.60 -8.49 17.52
N LYS A 271 -24.60 -8.59 18.41
CA LYS A 271 -25.91 -9.17 18.11
C LYS A 271 -26.57 -8.40 16.98
#